data_AF-A0A8C1KN10-F1
#
_entry.id   AF-A0A8C1KN10-F1
#
_cell.length_a   1.000
_cell.length_b   1.000
_cell.length_c   1.000
_cell.angle_alpha   90.00
_cell.angle_beta   90.00
_cell.angle_gamma   90.00
#
_symmetry.space_group_name_H-M   'P 1'
#
loop_
_entity.id
_entity.type
_entity.pdbx_description
1 polymer ?
#
loop_
_entity_poly.entity_id
_entity_poly.type
_entity_poly.pdbx_seq_one_letter_code
_entity_poly.pdbx_strand_id
1 'polypeptide(L)'
;MADLLGSILSSMEKPPSAHDQESRRKAREQAARLKKMEEDEKRKKAEFRKKMEKEVSGFIQDSALRKKRYEPMSKIKRSILHDVAEVAGLASFSFGEDEENRYVMLFKKEFAPSDEELEAYRKGEEWDPQKAEERRRWKEQAALETEEASRAQKRPASPSSNYRDKYSHLIGTSAAKDAAHTLQANQSYGCGE
;
A
#
# COMPACT_ATOMS: atom_id res chain seq x y z
N MET A 1 -13.99 -16.92 -82.94
CA MET A 1 -14.89 -17.66 -82.04
C MET A 1 -14.07 -18.02 -80.81
N ALA A 2 -14.42 -17.49 -79.64
CA ALA A 2 -13.77 -17.92 -78.41
C ALA A 2 -14.23 -19.34 -78.10
N ASP A 3 -13.28 -20.24 -77.85
CA ASP A 3 -13.55 -21.62 -77.51
C ASP A 3 -14.24 -21.67 -76.13
N LEU A 4 -15.56 -21.87 -76.15
CA LEU A 4 -16.42 -21.86 -74.96
C LEU A 4 -15.95 -22.90 -73.92
N LEU A 5 -15.39 -24.02 -74.40
CA LEU A 5 -14.83 -25.06 -73.55
C LEU A 5 -13.51 -24.62 -72.90
N GLY A 6 -12.69 -23.83 -73.60
CA GLY A 6 -11.46 -23.25 -73.06
C GLY A 6 -11.71 -22.23 -71.95
N SER A 7 -12.74 -21.39 -72.07
CA SER A 7 -13.15 -20.46 -71.01
C SER A 7 -13.71 -21.18 -69.78
N ILE A 8 -14.45 -22.28 -69.95
CA ILE A 8 -14.97 -23.09 -68.84
C ILE A 8 -13.82 -23.82 -68.13
N LEU A 9 -12.89 -24.45 -68.87
CA LEU A 9 -11.74 -25.16 -68.30
C LEU A 9 -10.75 -24.24 -67.57
N SER A 10 -10.60 -22.98 -67.99
CA SER A 10 -9.74 -22.00 -67.32
C SER A 10 -10.37 -21.43 -66.03
N SER A 11 -11.70 -21.46 -65.92
CA SER A 11 -12.47 -20.99 -64.75
C SER A 11 -12.56 -22.01 -63.62
N MET A 12 -12.22 -23.28 -63.89
CA MET A 12 -12.15 -24.31 -62.86
C MET A 12 -10.94 -24.07 -61.96
N GLU A 13 -11.16 -24.07 -60.65
CA GLU A 13 -10.09 -23.96 -59.65
C GLU A 13 -9.06 -25.07 -59.92
N LYS A 14 -7.83 -24.67 -60.28
CA LYS A 14 -6.79 -25.63 -60.65
C LYS A 14 -6.55 -26.57 -59.47
N PRO A 15 -6.44 -27.89 -59.71
CA PRO A 15 -6.15 -28.83 -58.64
C PRO A 15 -4.85 -28.41 -57.93
N PRO A 16 -4.80 -28.47 -56.59
CA PRO A 16 -3.65 -27.99 -55.83
C PRO A 16 -2.38 -28.64 -56.36
N SER A 17 -1.37 -27.82 -56.66
CA SER A 17 -0.10 -28.33 -57.16
C SER A 17 0.63 -29.12 -56.06
N ALA A 18 1.53 -30.03 -56.43
CA ALA A 18 2.33 -30.78 -55.45
C ALA A 18 3.10 -29.86 -54.48
N HIS A 19 3.49 -28.67 -54.95
CA HIS A 19 4.12 -27.62 -54.15
C HIS A 19 3.16 -26.99 -53.12
N ASP A 20 1.88 -26.80 -53.49
CA ASP A 20 0.82 -26.35 -52.57
C ASP A 20 0.48 -27.41 -51.52
N GLN A 21 0.62 -28.69 -51.86
CA GLN A 21 0.35 -29.79 -50.93
C GLN A 21 1.46 -29.92 -49.87
N GLU A 22 2.73 -29.76 -50.27
CA GLU A 22 3.86 -29.81 -49.34
C GLU A 22 3.89 -28.59 -48.40
N SER A 23 3.62 -27.39 -48.92
CA SER A 23 3.52 -26.17 -48.11
C SER A 23 2.37 -26.24 -47.10
N ARG A 24 1.18 -26.71 -47.52
CA ARG A 24 0.05 -26.96 -46.60
C ARG A 24 0.38 -28.00 -45.54
N ARG A 25 1.13 -29.05 -45.88
CA ARG A 25 1.57 -30.07 -44.91
C ARG A 25 2.52 -29.47 -43.87
N LYS A 26 3.52 -28.68 -44.29
CA LYS A 26 4.45 -27.98 -43.38
C LYS A 26 3.72 -26.99 -42.47
N ALA A 27 2.78 -26.21 -43.00
CA ALA A 27 1.98 -25.27 -42.22
C ALA A 27 1.11 -25.98 -41.16
N ARG A 28 0.46 -27.11 -41.53
CA ARG A 28 -0.29 -27.93 -40.57
C ARG A 28 0.58 -28.53 -39.48
N GLU A 29 1.78 -28.98 -39.83
CA GLU A 29 2.73 -29.53 -38.86
C GLU A 29 3.23 -28.46 -37.88
N GLN A 30 3.57 -27.26 -38.37
CA GLN A 30 3.95 -26.13 -37.51
C GLN A 30 2.80 -25.72 -36.58
N ALA A 31 1.57 -25.62 -37.09
CA ALA A 31 0.40 -25.31 -36.29
C ALA A 31 0.14 -26.39 -35.22
N ALA A 32 0.30 -27.68 -35.56
CA ALA A 32 0.16 -28.77 -34.60
C ALA A 32 1.24 -28.73 -33.51
N ARG A 33 2.49 -28.40 -33.86
CA ARG A 33 3.58 -28.23 -32.89
C ARG A 33 3.31 -27.06 -31.94
N LEU A 34 2.87 -25.92 -32.45
CA LEU A 34 2.49 -24.76 -31.64
C LEU A 34 1.35 -25.09 -30.69
N LYS A 35 0.29 -25.76 -31.18
CA LYS A 35 -0.84 -26.19 -30.35
C LYS A 35 -0.40 -27.14 -29.24
N LYS A 36 0.47 -28.11 -29.54
CA LYS A 36 1.00 -29.04 -28.54
C LYS A 36 1.81 -28.32 -27.46
N MET A 37 2.66 -27.35 -27.86
CA MET A 37 3.40 -26.53 -26.90
C MET A 37 2.45 -25.69 -26.02
N GLU A 38 1.39 -25.13 -26.59
CA GLU A 38 0.39 -24.37 -25.83
C GLU A 38 -0.37 -25.25 -24.83
N GLU A 39 -0.77 -26.46 -25.24
CA GLU A 39 -1.43 -27.44 -24.37
C GLU A 39 -0.52 -27.90 -23.23
N ASP A 40 0.76 -28.17 -23.52
CA ASP A 40 1.75 -28.53 -22.50
C ASP A 40 1.97 -27.38 -21.51
N GLU A 41 2.04 -26.13 -21.96
CA GLU A 41 2.14 -24.96 -21.07
C GLU A 41 0.88 -24.75 -20.23
N LYS A 42 -0.32 -24.97 -20.79
CA LYS A 42 -1.57 -24.96 -20.03
C LYS A 42 -1.58 -26.06 -18.96
N ARG A 43 -1.14 -27.28 -19.31
CA ARG A 43 -1.05 -28.41 -18.38
C ARG A 43 -0.10 -28.09 -17.22
N LYS A 44 1.11 -27.58 -17.51
CA LYS A 44 2.08 -27.18 -16.47
C LYS A 44 1.53 -26.12 -15.52
N LYS A 45 0.82 -25.11 -16.05
CA LYS A 45 0.18 -24.06 -15.23
C LYS A 45 -0.88 -24.65 -14.30
N ALA A 46 -1.73 -25.54 -14.81
CA ALA A 46 -2.78 -26.19 -14.02
C ALA A 46 -2.20 -27.13 -12.94
N GLU A 47 -1.15 -27.90 -13.28
CA GLU A 47 -0.43 -28.74 -12.31
C GLU A 47 0.21 -27.89 -11.21
N PHE A 48 0.84 -26.77 -11.58
CA PHE A 48 1.42 -25.85 -10.60
C PHE A 48 0.36 -25.25 -9.68
N ARG A 49 -0.79 -24.82 -10.24
CA ARG A 49 -1.92 -24.31 -9.44
C ARG A 49 -2.39 -25.34 -8.42
N LYS A 50 -2.65 -26.58 -8.85
CA LYS A 50 -3.06 -27.68 -7.95
C LYS A 50 -2.04 -27.96 -6.86
N LYS A 51 -0.74 -27.87 -7.19
CA LYS A 51 0.35 -28.01 -6.20
C LYS A 51 0.28 -26.90 -5.16
N MET A 52 0.15 -25.64 -5.59
CA MET A 52 0.07 -24.48 -4.69
C MET A 52 -1.19 -24.50 -3.84
N GLU A 53 -2.35 -24.90 -4.37
CA GLU A 53 -3.59 -25.06 -3.60
C GLU A 53 -3.41 -26.02 -2.42
N LYS A 54 -2.75 -27.18 -2.65
CA LYS A 54 -2.43 -28.13 -1.58
C LYS A 54 -1.46 -27.55 -0.55
N GLU A 55 -0.40 -26.91 -1.01
CA GLU A 55 0.60 -26.31 -0.09
C GLU A 55 0.02 -25.16 0.74
N VAL A 56 -0.82 -24.32 0.13
CA VAL A 56 -1.51 -23.22 0.81
C VAL A 56 -2.51 -23.77 1.81
N SER A 57 -3.27 -24.80 1.45
CA SER A 57 -4.17 -25.48 2.39
C SER A 57 -3.40 -26.04 3.60
N GLY A 58 -2.24 -26.66 3.38
CA GLY A 58 -1.40 -27.15 4.47
C GLY A 58 -0.87 -26.02 5.38
N PHE A 59 -0.45 -24.90 4.78
CA PHE A 59 -0.03 -23.71 5.53
C PHE A 59 -1.15 -23.09 6.38
N ILE A 60 -2.38 -23.10 5.88
CA ILE A 60 -3.53 -22.59 6.63
C ILE A 60 -3.82 -23.46 7.85
N GLN A 61 -3.76 -24.78 7.68
CA GLN A 61 -4.02 -25.76 8.74
C GLN A 61 -2.95 -25.74 9.85
N ASP A 62 -1.71 -25.42 9.51
CA ASP A 62 -0.61 -25.33 10.49
C ASP A 62 -0.71 -24.03 11.30
N SER A 63 -1.22 -24.11 12.53
CA SER A 63 -1.39 -22.95 13.42
C SER A 63 -0.06 -22.34 13.89
N ALA A 64 1.06 -23.07 13.86
CA ALA A 64 2.36 -22.56 14.31
C ALA A 64 2.96 -21.57 13.30
N LEU A 65 2.66 -21.76 12.01
CA LEU A 65 3.16 -20.89 10.96
C LEU A 65 2.27 -19.64 10.81
N ARG A 66 2.89 -18.46 10.97
CA ARG A 66 2.24 -17.15 10.76
C ARG A 66 2.40 -16.63 9.33
N LYS A 67 3.56 -16.92 8.74
CA LYS A 67 3.97 -16.50 7.39
C LYS A 67 4.75 -17.61 6.68
N LYS A 68 4.75 -17.60 5.36
CA LYS A 68 5.50 -18.55 4.51
C LYS A 68 6.18 -17.81 3.37
N ARG A 69 7.50 -17.98 3.26
CA ARG A 69 8.31 -17.47 2.15
C ARG A 69 8.49 -18.56 1.11
N TYR A 70 8.26 -18.23 -0.14
CA TYR A 70 8.53 -19.10 -1.28
C TYR A 70 9.86 -18.72 -1.93
N GLU A 71 10.43 -19.64 -2.69
CA GLU A 71 11.60 -19.38 -3.52
C GLU A 71 11.24 -18.40 -4.67
N PRO A 72 12.22 -17.66 -5.20
CA PRO A 72 12.03 -16.85 -6.40
C PRO A 72 11.43 -17.67 -7.54
N MET A 73 10.45 -17.10 -8.25
CA MET A 73 9.78 -17.81 -9.34
C MET A 73 9.31 -16.86 -10.44
N SER A 74 9.07 -17.42 -11.63
CA SER A 74 8.66 -16.65 -12.80
C SER A 74 7.34 -15.90 -12.57
N LYS A 75 7.15 -14.79 -13.29
CA LYS A 75 5.97 -13.92 -13.20
C LYS A 75 4.64 -14.68 -13.23
N ILE A 76 4.52 -15.67 -14.11
CA ILE A 76 3.29 -16.48 -14.24
C ILE A 76 3.06 -17.32 -12.98
N LYS A 77 4.09 -17.98 -12.44
CA LYS A 77 3.96 -18.79 -11.23
C LYS A 77 3.61 -17.91 -10.02
N ARG A 78 4.23 -16.73 -9.90
CA ARG A 78 3.87 -15.76 -8.85
C ARG A 78 2.42 -15.32 -8.96
N SER A 79 1.95 -14.99 -10.15
CA SER A 79 0.56 -14.60 -10.39
C SER A 79 -0.42 -15.70 -10.00
N ILE A 80 -0.13 -16.97 -10.30
CA ILE A 80 -0.95 -18.11 -9.88
C ILE A 80 -0.97 -18.23 -8.36
N LEU A 81 0.18 -18.08 -7.70
CA LEU A 81 0.26 -18.17 -6.24
C LEU A 81 -0.51 -17.04 -5.54
N HIS A 82 -0.46 -15.82 -6.08
CA HIS A 82 -1.27 -14.69 -5.60
C HIS A 82 -2.78 -14.98 -5.73
N ASP A 83 -3.24 -15.47 -6.89
CA ASP A 83 -4.64 -15.87 -7.12
C ASP A 83 -5.10 -16.93 -6.12
N VAL A 84 -4.30 -18.00 -5.95
CA VAL A 84 -4.61 -19.06 -4.97
C VAL A 84 -4.66 -18.52 -3.54
N ALA A 85 -3.74 -17.63 -3.16
CA ALA A 85 -3.70 -17.04 -1.83
C ALA A 85 -4.90 -16.10 -1.57
N GLU A 86 -5.29 -15.29 -2.57
CA GLU A 86 -6.44 -14.39 -2.49
C GLU A 86 -7.73 -15.18 -2.29
N VAL A 87 -7.95 -16.24 -3.08
CA VAL A 87 -9.11 -17.15 -2.93
C VAL A 87 -9.13 -17.81 -1.55
N ALA A 88 -7.97 -18.15 -1.01
CA ALA A 88 -7.84 -18.73 0.33
C ALA A 88 -7.92 -17.71 1.48
N GLY A 89 -8.09 -16.41 1.17
CA GLY A 89 -8.23 -15.34 2.16
C GLY A 89 -6.91 -14.97 2.88
N LEU A 90 -5.77 -15.23 2.24
CA LEU A 90 -4.45 -14.89 2.76
C LEU A 90 -3.95 -13.56 2.20
N ALA A 91 -3.11 -12.87 2.96
CA ALA A 91 -2.39 -11.71 2.46
C ALA A 91 -1.13 -12.18 1.72
N SER A 92 -0.93 -11.71 0.48
CA SER A 92 0.18 -12.15 -0.37
C SER A 92 0.95 -10.96 -0.93
N PHE A 93 2.28 -11.01 -0.84
CA PHE A 93 3.15 -9.92 -1.30
C PHE A 93 4.35 -10.48 -2.08
N SER A 94 4.74 -9.78 -3.15
CA SER A 94 5.95 -10.08 -3.92
C SER A 94 7.07 -9.12 -3.51
N PHE A 95 8.26 -9.66 -3.27
CA PHE A 95 9.46 -8.90 -2.93
C PHE A 95 10.63 -9.30 -3.82
N GLY A 96 11.63 -8.43 -3.96
CA GLY A 96 12.80 -8.61 -4.83
C GLY A 96 12.85 -7.55 -5.92
N GLU A 97 14.07 -7.12 -6.24
CA GLU A 97 14.34 -6.03 -7.20
C GLU A 97 14.16 -6.54 -8.65
N ASP A 98 14.91 -7.58 -9.01
CA ASP A 98 14.90 -8.16 -10.36
C ASP A 98 13.76 -9.16 -10.59
N GLU A 99 13.32 -9.27 -11.83
CA GLU A 99 12.24 -10.20 -12.20
C GLU A 99 12.58 -11.67 -11.93
N GLU A 100 13.87 -12.02 -11.95
CA GLU A 100 14.39 -13.37 -11.68
C GLU A 100 14.50 -13.67 -10.18
N ASN A 101 14.84 -12.67 -9.36
CA ASN A 101 15.00 -12.81 -7.91
C ASN A 101 13.71 -12.58 -7.12
N ARG A 102 12.63 -12.15 -7.79
CA ARG A 102 11.36 -11.88 -7.14
C ARG A 102 10.71 -13.15 -6.59
N TYR A 103 10.43 -13.11 -5.29
CA TYR A 103 9.77 -14.17 -4.53
C TYR A 103 8.45 -13.70 -3.93
N VAL A 104 7.63 -14.64 -3.47
CA VAL A 104 6.33 -14.37 -2.86
C VAL A 104 6.37 -14.77 -1.39
N MET A 105 5.76 -13.94 -0.54
CA MET A 105 5.46 -14.27 0.85
C MET A 105 3.96 -14.27 1.08
N LEU A 106 3.49 -15.28 1.80
CA LEU A 106 2.12 -15.39 2.26
C LEU A 106 2.06 -15.15 3.77
N PHE A 107 1.02 -14.46 4.19
CA PHE A 107 0.72 -14.16 5.58
C PHE A 107 -0.73 -14.54 5.86
N LYS A 108 -0.98 -15.14 7.02
CA LYS A 108 -2.35 -15.30 7.50
C LYS A 108 -2.96 -13.94 7.77
N LYS A 109 -4.27 -13.81 7.57
CA LYS A 109 -4.98 -12.53 7.66
C LYS A 109 -4.80 -11.83 9.01
N GLU A 110 -4.83 -12.61 10.10
CA GLU A 110 -4.60 -12.13 11.47
C GLU A 110 -3.14 -11.71 11.75
N PHE A 111 -2.20 -12.16 10.91
CA PHE A 111 -0.77 -11.87 10.99
C PHE A 111 -0.28 -11.14 9.74
N ALA A 112 -1.17 -10.37 9.09
CA ALA A 112 -0.79 -9.55 7.96
C ALA A 112 0.27 -8.52 8.39
N PRO A 113 1.34 -8.33 7.59
CA PRO A 113 2.44 -7.45 7.94
C PRO A 113 1.97 -6.00 7.97
N SER A 114 2.55 -5.21 8.87
CA SER A 114 2.32 -3.76 8.89
C SER A 114 3.06 -3.06 7.75
N ASP A 115 2.70 -1.82 7.42
CA ASP A 115 3.36 -1.06 6.36
C ASP A 115 4.88 -0.91 6.59
N GLU A 116 5.30 -0.69 7.84
CA GLU A 116 6.73 -0.62 8.21
C GLU A 116 7.45 -1.96 7.97
N GLU A 117 6.78 -3.08 8.27
CA GLU A 117 7.31 -4.42 8.01
C GLU A 117 7.40 -4.70 6.50
N LEU A 118 6.40 -4.28 5.72
CA LEU A 118 6.41 -4.38 4.26
C LEU A 118 7.57 -3.57 3.65
N GLU A 119 7.84 -2.37 4.16
CA GLU A 119 8.96 -1.55 3.72
C GLU A 119 10.31 -2.22 4.02
N ALA A 120 10.47 -2.81 5.21
CA ALA A 120 11.67 -3.56 5.56
C ALA A 120 11.91 -4.71 4.56
N TYR A 121 10.87 -5.50 4.25
CA TYR A 121 10.99 -6.57 3.25
C TYR A 121 11.30 -6.06 1.84
N ARG A 122 10.75 -4.91 1.44
CA ARG A 122 11.06 -4.29 0.14
C ARG A 122 12.51 -3.83 0.05
N LYS A 123 13.10 -3.38 1.16
CA LYS A 123 14.52 -3.02 1.27
C LYS A 123 15.44 -4.24 1.43
N GLY A 124 14.87 -5.44 1.65
CA GLY A 124 15.63 -6.66 1.93
C GLY A 124 16.19 -6.71 3.35
N GLU A 125 15.67 -5.88 4.26
CA GLU A 125 16.06 -5.86 5.67
C GLU A 125 15.38 -6.99 6.45
N GLU A 126 16.05 -7.48 7.48
CA GLU A 126 15.48 -8.46 8.40
C GLU A 126 14.53 -7.77 9.38
N TRP A 127 13.26 -8.16 9.34
CA TRP A 127 12.26 -7.65 10.28
C TRP A 127 12.27 -8.44 11.59
N ASP A 128 12.66 -7.76 12.66
CA ASP A 128 12.58 -8.26 14.03
C ASP A 128 11.38 -7.62 14.77
N PRO A 129 10.37 -8.42 15.16
CA PRO A 129 9.17 -7.91 15.85
C PRO A 129 9.47 -7.16 17.15
N GLN A 130 10.51 -7.55 17.90
CA GLN A 130 10.82 -6.93 19.20
C GLN A 130 11.39 -5.52 19.01
N LYS A 131 12.36 -5.38 18.10
CA LYS A 131 12.93 -4.08 17.74
C LYS A 131 11.88 -3.14 17.15
N ALA A 132 10.87 -3.67 16.45
CA ALA A 132 9.79 -2.87 15.91
C ALA A 132 8.88 -2.29 17.02
N GLU A 133 8.54 -3.08 18.04
CA GLU A 133 7.78 -2.58 19.19
C GLU A 133 8.54 -1.50 19.96
N GLU A 134 9.85 -1.69 20.17
CA GLU A 134 10.70 -0.70 20.82
C GLU A 134 10.74 0.61 20.01
N ARG A 135 10.91 0.52 18.68
CA ARG A 135 10.85 1.69 17.79
C ARG A 135 9.50 2.39 17.85
N ARG A 136 8.38 1.63 17.88
CA ARG A 136 7.04 2.20 18.01
C ARG A 136 6.87 2.95 19.33
N ARG A 137 7.25 2.35 20.46
CA ARG A 137 7.18 2.99 21.78
C ARG A 137 8.02 4.27 21.83
N TRP A 138 9.22 4.24 21.28
CA TRP A 138 10.08 5.42 21.20
C TRP A 138 9.45 6.54 20.35
N LYS A 139 8.90 6.18 19.19
CA LYS A 139 8.25 7.14 18.28
C LYS A 139 6.97 7.73 18.89
N GLU A 140 6.20 6.93 19.61
CA GLU A 140 5.00 7.38 20.33
C GLU A 140 5.36 8.32 21.48
N GLN A 141 6.40 7.99 22.27
CA GLN A 141 6.92 8.87 23.31
C GLN A 141 7.42 10.21 22.73
N ALA A 142 8.18 10.16 21.63
CA ALA A 142 8.64 11.37 20.96
C ALA A 142 7.47 12.20 20.40
N ALA A 143 6.42 11.55 19.86
CA ALA A 143 5.23 12.24 19.37
C ALA A 143 4.48 12.95 20.52
N LEU A 144 4.27 12.26 21.65
CA LEU A 144 3.70 12.83 22.87
C LEU A 144 4.51 14.03 23.36
N GLU A 145 5.84 13.91 23.42
CA GLU A 145 6.72 15.02 23.82
C GLU A 145 6.61 16.21 22.86
N THR A 146 6.56 15.96 21.54
CA THR A 146 6.35 17.04 20.56
C THR A 146 4.97 17.68 20.68
N GLU A 147 3.92 16.90 20.98
CA GLU A 147 2.58 17.43 21.19
C GLU A 147 2.53 18.27 22.47
N GLU A 148 3.10 17.78 23.57
CA GLU A 148 3.22 18.51 24.83
C GLU A 148 4.05 19.79 24.67
N ALA A 149 5.19 19.73 23.96
CA ALA A 149 5.99 20.90 23.64
C ALA A 149 5.20 21.92 22.79
N SER A 150 4.42 21.46 21.80
CA SER A 150 3.56 22.32 21.00
C SER A 150 2.42 22.94 21.84
N ARG A 151 1.88 22.20 22.82
CA ARG A 151 0.85 22.66 23.74
C ARG A 151 1.40 23.65 24.75
N ALA A 152 2.63 23.46 25.23
CA ALA A 152 3.35 24.38 26.11
C ALA A 152 3.76 25.67 25.37
N GLN A 153 4.09 25.59 24.08
CA GLN A 153 4.38 26.76 23.24
C GLN A 153 3.14 27.60 22.89
N LYS A 154 1.92 27.04 22.98
CA LYS A 154 0.68 27.83 22.91
C LYS A 154 0.61 28.71 24.15
N ARG A 155 1.14 29.93 24.04
CA ARG A 155 0.97 30.97 25.06
C ARG A 155 -0.52 31.10 25.39
N PRO A 156 -0.90 31.30 26.68
CA PRO A 156 -2.28 31.64 27.00
C PRO A 156 -2.68 32.83 26.13
N ALA A 157 -3.89 32.77 25.55
CA ALA A 157 -4.41 33.83 24.71
C ALA A 157 -4.57 35.09 25.56
N SER A 158 -3.50 35.85 25.74
CA SER A 158 -3.56 37.18 26.31
C SER A 158 -4.21 38.06 25.24
N PRO A 159 -5.34 38.71 25.54
CA PRO A 159 -5.95 39.62 24.59
C PRO A 159 -4.93 40.68 24.21
N SER A 160 -4.76 40.92 22.91
CA SER A 160 -3.74 41.83 22.35
C SER A 160 -3.92 43.30 22.76
N SER A 161 -5.06 43.61 23.38
CA SER A 161 -5.43 44.92 23.88
C SER A 161 -6.23 44.74 25.17
N ASN A 162 -5.88 45.48 26.20
CA ASN A 162 -6.67 45.55 27.42
C ASN A 162 -7.91 46.40 27.13
N TYR A 163 -9.10 45.80 27.21
CA TYR A 163 -10.38 46.46 26.91
C TYR A 163 -10.61 47.73 27.75
N ARG A 164 -9.98 47.85 28.92
CA ARG A 164 -9.98 49.08 29.72
C ARG A 164 -9.40 50.28 28.99
N ASP A 165 -8.42 50.09 28.12
CA ASP A 165 -7.78 51.19 27.39
C ASP A 165 -8.73 51.83 26.39
N LYS A 166 -9.64 51.03 25.80
CA LYS A 166 -10.67 51.50 24.86
C LYS A 166 -11.69 52.45 25.50
N TYR A 167 -11.91 52.34 26.82
CA TYR A 167 -12.85 53.19 27.56
C TYR A 167 -12.15 54.12 28.55
N SER A 168 -10.82 54.23 28.48
CA SER A 168 -10.04 55.13 29.35
C SER A 168 -10.53 56.58 29.28
N HIS A 169 -10.99 57.04 28.11
CA HIS A 169 -11.60 58.35 27.89
C HIS A 169 -13.00 58.55 28.54
N LEU A 170 -13.68 57.45 28.89
CA LEU A 170 -15.02 57.44 29.49
C LEU A 170 -14.92 57.28 31.01
N ILE A 171 -13.95 56.48 31.47
CA ILE A 171 -13.69 56.22 32.88
C ILE A 171 -12.84 57.34 33.51
N GLY A 172 -12.13 58.12 32.70
CA GLY A 172 -11.40 59.31 33.14
C GLY A 172 -10.30 58.98 34.15
N THR A 173 -9.05 58.86 33.68
CA THR A 173 -7.89 58.66 34.59
C THR A 173 -7.67 59.84 35.55
N SER A 174 -8.31 60.99 35.30
CA SER A 174 -8.33 62.17 36.16
C SER A 174 -9.25 62.02 37.38
N ALA A 175 -10.42 61.37 37.25
CA ALA A 175 -11.37 61.21 38.36
C ALA A 175 -10.77 60.39 39.51
N ALA A 176 -9.93 59.41 39.20
CA ALA A 176 -9.18 58.63 40.19
C ALA A 176 -8.06 59.44 40.88
N LYS A 177 -7.42 60.40 40.18
CA LYS A 177 -6.41 61.28 40.76
C LYS A 177 -7.03 62.34 41.68
N ASP A 178 -8.18 62.90 41.30
CA ASP A 178 -8.89 63.89 42.12
C ASP A 178 -9.52 63.26 43.37
N ALA A 179 -10.05 62.03 43.27
CA ALA A 179 -10.56 61.27 44.42
C ALA A 179 -9.46 60.89 45.44
N ALA A 180 -8.23 60.65 44.97
CA ALA A 180 -7.09 60.37 45.84
C ALA A 180 -6.64 61.63 46.62
N HIS A 181 -6.75 62.82 46.03
CA HIS A 181 -6.47 64.08 46.72
C HIS A 181 -7.55 64.49 47.74
N THR A 182 -8.80 64.02 47.59
CA THR A 182 -9.89 64.30 48.55
C THR A 182 -9.84 63.44 49.82
N LEU A 183 -9.03 62.38 49.85
CA LEU A 183 -8.85 61.47 50.98
C LEU A 183 -7.65 61.82 51.87
N GLN A 184 -7.26 63.09 51.94
CA GLN A 184 -6.35 63.55 52.98
C GLN A 184 -7.17 63.75 54.28
N ALA A 185 -7.21 62.70 55.11
CA ALA A 185 -7.91 62.72 56.38
C ALA A 185 -7.30 63.77 57.33
N ASN A 186 -8.11 64.72 57.80
CA ASN A 186 -7.72 65.67 58.83
C ASN A 186 -7.44 64.93 60.15
N GLN A 187 -6.18 64.87 60.58
CA GLN A 187 -5.75 64.36 61.89
C GLN A 187 -6.00 65.36 63.04
N SER A 188 -7.14 66.04 63.04
CA SER A 188 -7.41 67.14 63.97
C SER A 188 -8.73 66.98 64.72
N TYR A 189 -8.94 65.85 65.40
CA TYR A 189 -9.79 65.82 66.58
C TYR A 189 -9.18 64.91 67.65
N GLY A 190 -8.59 65.55 68.66
CA GLY A 190 -8.30 64.95 69.96
C GLY A 190 -9.34 65.39 71.00
N CYS A 191 -9.50 64.56 72.03
CA CYS A 191 -10.15 64.70 73.35
C CYS A 191 -11.01 63.45 73.61
N GLY A 192 -10.90 62.74 74.73
CA GLY A 192 -10.15 62.93 75.97
C GLY A 192 -10.36 61.70 76.87
N GLU A 193 -9.46 61.56 77.84
CA GLU A 193 -9.41 60.66 79.02
C GLU A 193 -10.24 59.35 79.05
#